data_AF-A0A511CZ41-F1
#
_entry.id   AF-A0A511CZ41-F1
#
_cell.length_a   1.000
_cell.length_b   1.000
_cell.length_c   1.000
_cell.angle_alpha   90.00
_cell.angle_beta   90.00
_cell.angle_gamma   90.00
#
_symmetry.space_group_name_H-M   'P 1'
#
loop_
_entity.id
_entity.type
_entity.pdbx_description
1 polymer ?
#
loop_
_entity_poly.entity_id
_entity_poly.type
_entity_poly.pdbx_seq_one_letter_code
_entity_poly.pdbx_strand_id
1 'polypeptide(L)'
;MSLSAAPVVRGLYSTFQRMVSRLAVLDDLDLYQSIVIASFFLSSDATAPDFPDRVPDEFATVLDERLRAGWFALPLRSPQAWYSTAPNFGPVSLTPALRTMPDKPMGARWTSSYQANGQSAWEYGEQFEFFGRGRHLHSVFFRETEIRCYEIDSLKDYRRLCLRYPDSRRDNVRVYWERVAEDYDAVRLTTRGLVHTHGVRVETPRGVFQMDGWDSESTAWLRKPPGTRVEPARSR
;
A
#
# COMPACT_ATOMS: atom_id res chain seq x y z
N MET A 1 4.15 -12.75 14.18
CA MET A 1 4.25 -13.57 12.94
C MET A 1 5.60 -13.31 12.32
N SER A 2 6.28 -14.34 11.82
CA SER A 2 7.56 -14.19 11.10
C SER A 2 7.29 -13.71 9.68
N LEU A 3 8.14 -12.83 9.16
CA LEU A 3 8.06 -12.34 7.78
C LEU A 3 8.11 -13.49 6.75
N SER A 4 8.82 -14.58 7.08
CA SER A 4 8.93 -15.77 6.25
C SER A 4 7.61 -16.49 5.94
N ALA A 5 6.55 -16.20 6.70
CA ALA A 5 5.20 -16.75 6.49
C ALA A 5 4.24 -15.74 5.82
N ALA A 6 4.67 -14.50 5.60
CA ALA A 6 3.81 -13.48 5.02
C ALA A 6 3.42 -13.86 3.58
N PRO A 7 2.13 -13.79 3.20
CA PRO A 7 1.68 -14.24 1.89
C PRO A 7 2.45 -13.62 0.72
N VAL A 8 2.72 -12.31 0.76
CA VAL A 8 3.48 -11.60 -0.30
C VAL A 8 4.89 -12.17 -0.43
N VAL A 9 5.58 -12.45 0.68
CA VAL A 9 6.93 -13.02 0.71
C VAL A 9 6.96 -14.41 0.08
N ARG A 10 5.93 -15.22 0.34
CA ARG A 10 5.80 -16.55 -0.28
C ARG A 10 5.58 -16.45 -1.79
N GLY A 11 4.73 -15.52 -2.22
CA GLY A 11 4.53 -15.23 -3.64
C GLY A 11 5.81 -14.80 -4.35
N LEU A 12 6.56 -13.87 -3.75
CA LEU A 12 7.86 -13.42 -4.25
C LEU A 12 8.88 -14.56 -4.37
N TYR A 13 8.98 -15.40 -3.34
CA TYR A 13 9.93 -16.51 -3.34
C TYR A 13 9.66 -17.51 -4.47
N SER A 14 8.39 -17.77 -4.76
CA SER A 14 7.99 -18.58 -5.93
C SER A 14 8.34 -17.90 -7.25
N THR A 15 8.11 -16.59 -7.39
CA THR A 15 8.47 -15.81 -8.60
C THR A 15 9.98 -15.83 -8.86
N PHE A 16 10.80 -15.72 -7.82
CA PHE A 16 12.27 -15.77 -7.95
C PHE A 16 12.83 -17.19 -8.10
N GLN A 17 11.99 -18.19 -8.39
CA GLN A 17 12.40 -19.59 -8.52
C GLN A 17 13.26 -20.06 -7.34
N ARG A 18 12.96 -19.53 -6.14
CA ARG A 18 13.65 -19.89 -4.90
C ARG A 18 15.12 -19.42 -4.81
N MET A 19 15.56 -18.48 -5.66
CA MET A 19 16.94 -17.98 -5.69
C MET A 19 17.13 -16.69 -4.88
N VAL A 20 17.75 -16.80 -3.70
CA VAL A 20 18.10 -15.64 -2.84
C VAL A 20 19.06 -14.68 -3.53
N SER A 21 20.03 -15.20 -4.29
CA SER A 21 21.06 -14.40 -4.97
C SER A 21 20.48 -13.39 -5.97
N ARG A 22 19.33 -13.70 -6.60
CA ARG A 22 18.66 -12.76 -7.51
C ARG A 22 18.11 -11.56 -6.75
N LEU A 23 17.54 -11.77 -5.57
CA LEU A 23 16.96 -10.71 -4.76
C LEU A 23 18.00 -9.64 -4.37
N ALA A 24 19.22 -10.06 -4.05
CA ALA A 24 20.28 -9.15 -3.61
C ALA A 24 20.73 -8.17 -4.69
N VAL A 25 20.65 -8.55 -5.98
CA VAL A 25 21.19 -7.79 -7.11
C VAL A 25 20.12 -7.08 -7.96
N LEU A 26 18.84 -7.32 -7.72
CA LEU A 26 17.76 -6.59 -8.40
C LEU A 26 17.86 -5.11 -8.10
N ASP A 27 17.47 -4.26 -9.05
CA ASP A 27 17.21 -2.87 -8.72
C ASP A 27 15.89 -2.71 -7.95
N ASP A 28 15.68 -1.55 -7.34
CA ASP A 28 14.49 -1.28 -6.53
C ASP A 28 13.20 -1.26 -7.36
N LEU A 29 13.28 -0.94 -8.66
CA LEU A 29 12.14 -0.88 -9.56
C LEU A 29 11.62 -2.29 -9.85
N ASP A 30 12.50 -3.19 -10.29
CA ASP A 30 12.19 -4.59 -10.59
C ASP A 30 11.72 -5.35 -9.35
N LEU A 31 12.36 -5.07 -8.19
CA LEU A 31 11.91 -5.64 -6.92
C LEU A 31 10.50 -5.14 -6.57
N TYR A 32 10.23 -3.85 -6.71
CA TYR A 32 8.90 -3.30 -6.44
C TYR A 32 7.83 -3.89 -7.37
N GLN A 33 8.11 -4.00 -8.66
CA GLN A 33 7.19 -4.62 -9.62
C GLN A 33 6.87 -6.06 -9.23
N SER A 34 7.87 -6.84 -8.83
CA SER A 34 7.69 -8.20 -8.34
C SER A 34 6.79 -8.25 -7.10
N ILE A 35 6.92 -7.28 -6.19
CA ILE A 35 6.09 -7.15 -4.97
C ILE A 35 4.63 -6.85 -5.33
N VAL A 36 4.39 -5.90 -6.23
CA VAL A 36 3.03 -5.55 -6.67
C VAL A 36 2.37 -6.74 -7.35
N ILE A 37 3.06 -7.44 -8.24
CA ILE A 37 2.55 -8.64 -8.92
C ILE A 37 2.20 -9.72 -7.89
N ALA A 38 3.09 -10.02 -6.94
CA ALA A 38 2.82 -10.99 -5.88
C ALA A 38 1.62 -10.59 -5.01
N SER A 39 1.47 -9.30 -4.70
CA SER A 39 0.36 -8.77 -3.91
C SER A 39 -0.98 -8.85 -4.65
N PHE A 40 -0.98 -8.61 -5.96
CA PHE A 40 -2.15 -8.70 -6.81
C PHE A 40 -2.70 -10.12 -6.91
N PHE A 41 -1.84 -11.12 -7.13
CA PHE A 41 -2.25 -12.53 -7.17
C PHE A 41 -2.79 -13.07 -5.84
N LEU A 42 -2.50 -12.41 -4.71
CA LEU A 42 -3.09 -12.74 -3.42
C LEU A 42 -4.47 -12.12 -3.22
N SER A 43 -4.77 -11.03 -3.92
CA SER A 43 -6.05 -10.33 -3.85
C SER A 43 -7.10 -10.93 -4.78
N SER A 44 -6.68 -11.64 -5.85
CA SER A 44 -7.59 -12.36 -6.73
C SER A 44 -7.90 -13.74 -6.12
N ASP A 45 -9.18 -14.04 -5.89
CA ASP A 45 -9.68 -15.38 -5.48
C ASP A 45 -9.40 -16.49 -6.53
N ALA A 46 -8.61 -16.20 -7.57
CA ALA A 46 -8.11 -17.18 -8.52
C ALA A 46 -7.11 -18.08 -7.78
N THR A 47 -7.35 -19.40 -7.82
CA THR A 47 -6.50 -20.47 -7.26
C THR A 47 -5.09 -20.00 -6.97
N ALA A 48 -4.84 -19.57 -5.72
CA ALA A 48 -3.55 -19.05 -5.32
C ALA A 48 -2.52 -20.11 -5.74
N PRO A 49 -1.45 -19.73 -6.45
CA PRO A 49 -0.40 -20.68 -6.80
C PRO A 49 0.04 -21.43 -5.54
N ASP A 50 0.44 -22.70 -5.69
CA ASP A 50 0.93 -23.51 -4.57
C ASP A 50 2.20 -22.88 -3.97
N PHE A 51 1.98 -21.95 -3.04
CA PHE A 51 3.02 -21.22 -2.35
C PHE A 51 3.45 -22.02 -1.13
N PRO A 52 4.76 -22.19 -0.90
CA PRO A 52 5.23 -22.95 0.26
C PRO A 52 4.74 -22.29 1.56
N ASP A 53 4.37 -23.04 2.59
CA ASP A 53 3.87 -22.48 3.86
C ASP A 53 4.83 -21.46 4.51
N ARG A 54 6.13 -21.61 4.24
CA ARG A 54 7.19 -20.73 4.72
C ARG A 54 8.34 -20.67 3.72
N VAL A 55 9.02 -19.53 3.66
CA VAL A 55 10.27 -19.37 2.90
C VAL A 55 11.50 -19.47 3.82
N PRO A 56 12.71 -19.73 3.30
CA PRO A 56 13.94 -19.67 4.09
C PRO A 56 14.11 -18.31 4.79
N ASP A 57 14.56 -18.32 6.05
CA ASP A 57 14.74 -17.09 6.84
C ASP A 57 15.77 -16.14 6.22
N GLU A 58 16.76 -16.67 5.51
CA GLU A 58 17.73 -15.89 4.74
C GLU A 58 17.04 -15.03 3.67
N PHE A 59 16.10 -15.59 2.89
CA PHE A 59 15.35 -14.86 1.89
C PHE A 59 14.54 -13.71 2.53
N ALA A 60 13.83 -14.01 3.61
CA ALA A 60 13.05 -13.01 4.34
C ALA A 60 13.94 -11.90 4.92
N THR A 61 15.14 -12.25 5.40
CA THR A 61 16.11 -11.30 5.96
C THR A 61 16.64 -10.35 4.89
N VAL A 62 17.13 -10.89 3.76
CA VAL A 62 17.61 -10.08 2.62
C VAL A 62 16.50 -9.18 2.08
N LEU A 63 15.26 -9.67 2.00
CA LEU A 63 14.12 -8.86 1.57
C LEU A 63 13.85 -7.69 2.53
N ASP A 64 13.81 -7.95 3.85
CA ASP A 64 13.56 -6.89 4.83
C ASP A 64 14.69 -5.86 4.86
N GLU A 65 15.94 -6.28 4.67
CA GLU A 65 17.09 -5.36 4.53
C GLU A 65 16.97 -4.46 3.30
N ARG A 66 16.62 -5.03 2.13
CA ARG A 66 16.35 -4.26 0.91
C ARG A 66 15.24 -3.24 1.12
N LEU A 67 14.14 -3.63 1.78
CA LEU A 67 12.99 -2.77 2.03
C LEU A 67 13.25 -1.65 3.07
N ARG A 68 14.36 -1.70 3.80
CA ARG A 68 14.79 -0.66 4.76
C ARG A 68 15.78 0.33 4.18
N ALA A 69 16.09 0.23 2.90
CA ALA A 69 17.06 1.11 2.22
C ALA A 69 16.49 1.66 0.92
N GLY A 70 17.28 2.54 0.27
CA GLY A 70 16.99 3.04 -1.07
C GLY A 70 15.64 3.76 -1.15
N TRP A 71 14.92 3.50 -2.25
CA TRP A 71 13.62 4.12 -2.48
C TRP A 71 12.56 3.68 -1.47
N PHE A 72 12.63 2.43 -0.99
CA PHE A 72 11.64 1.85 -0.07
C PHE A 72 11.61 2.53 1.31
N ALA A 73 12.73 3.09 1.75
CA ALA A 73 12.87 3.75 3.04
C ALA A 73 12.58 5.26 3.01
N LEU A 74 12.24 5.81 1.85
CA LEU A 74 11.96 7.24 1.75
C LEU A 74 10.65 7.57 2.49
N PRO A 75 10.63 8.66 3.28
CA PRO A 75 9.41 9.13 3.92
C PRO A 75 8.41 9.64 2.87
N LEU A 76 7.21 10.03 3.29
CA LEU A 76 6.26 10.71 2.41
C LEU A 76 6.89 12.00 1.85
N ARG A 77 7.00 12.10 0.53
CA ARG A 77 7.56 13.27 -0.17
C ARG A 77 6.57 13.87 -1.16
N SER A 78 6.71 15.17 -1.37
CA SER A 78 6.05 15.95 -2.41
C SER A 78 6.99 16.10 -3.62
N PRO A 79 6.51 15.92 -4.86
CA PRO A 79 5.15 15.56 -5.22
C PRO A 79 4.83 14.06 -5.06
N GLN A 80 3.54 13.74 -4.95
CA GLN A 80 3.02 12.39 -5.14
C GLN A 80 2.35 12.26 -6.52
N ALA A 81 2.34 11.05 -7.07
CA ALA A 81 1.65 10.71 -8.31
C ALA A 81 0.15 10.46 -8.06
N TRP A 82 -0.71 10.99 -8.93
CA TRP A 82 -2.16 10.86 -8.82
C TRP A 82 -2.80 10.63 -10.19
N TYR A 83 -3.37 9.45 -10.40
CA TYR A 83 -4.19 9.19 -11.59
C TYR A 83 -5.62 9.71 -11.38
N SER A 84 -6.13 10.53 -12.30
CA SER A 84 -7.46 11.15 -12.17
C SER A 84 -8.05 11.52 -13.51
N THR A 85 -9.38 11.49 -13.61
CA THR A 85 -10.11 12.13 -14.72
C THR A 85 -10.37 13.63 -14.46
N ALA A 86 -10.24 14.06 -13.20
CA ALA A 86 -10.44 15.43 -12.78
C ALA A 86 -9.09 16.18 -12.67
N PRO A 87 -9.02 17.44 -13.13
CA PRO A 87 -7.79 18.22 -13.12
C PRO A 87 -7.43 18.80 -11.74
N ASN A 88 -8.32 18.69 -10.74
CA ASN A 88 -8.18 19.33 -9.44
C ASN A 88 -8.28 18.34 -8.28
N PHE A 89 -7.37 18.46 -7.31
CA PHE A 89 -7.43 17.72 -6.06
C PHE A 89 -8.43 18.40 -5.12
N GLY A 90 -9.70 17.99 -5.29
CA GLY A 90 -10.85 18.51 -4.54
C GLY A 90 -10.86 18.12 -3.06
N PRO A 91 -11.89 18.51 -2.31
CA PRO A 91 -12.08 18.04 -0.94
C PRO A 91 -12.20 16.50 -0.89
N VAL A 92 -11.84 15.95 0.26
CA VAL A 92 -12.02 14.53 0.59
C VAL A 92 -13.32 14.38 1.37
N SER A 93 -14.14 13.40 1.01
CA SER A 93 -15.37 13.06 1.73
C SER A 93 -15.40 11.56 1.93
N LEU A 94 -15.08 11.12 3.15
CA LEU A 94 -15.07 9.71 3.50
C LEU A 94 -16.49 9.19 3.64
N THR A 95 -16.72 7.96 3.19
CA THR A 95 -17.98 7.26 3.36
C THR A 95 -17.79 5.99 4.18
N PRO A 96 -18.80 5.60 4.99
CA PRO A 96 -18.77 4.31 5.66
C PRO A 96 -18.61 3.19 4.63
N ALA A 97 -17.60 2.34 4.82
CA ALA A 97 -17.42 1.20 3.94
C ALA A 97 -18.57 0.18 4.15
N LEU A 98 -19.14 -0.35 3.06
CA LEU A 98 -20.16 -1.41 3.13
C LEU A 98 -19.57 -2.72 3.66
N ARG A 99 -20.36 -3.53 4.37
CA ARG A 99 -19.90 -4.77 5.06
C ARG A 99 -19.02 -5.70 4.21
N THR A 100 -19.27 -5.78 2.91
CA THR A 100 -18.57 -6.65 1.95
C THR A 100 -17.33 -6.02 1.30
N MET A 101 -17.05 -4.74 1.57
CA MET A 101 -15.95 -4.02 0.95
C MET A 101 -14.62 -4.26 1.67
N PRO A 102 -13.50 -4.19 0.93
CA PRO A 102 -12.14 -4.18 1.51
C PRO A 102 -11.98 -3.08 2.55
N ASP A 103 -11.04 -3.25 3.48
CA ASP A 103 -10.68 -2.27 4.51
C ASP A 103 -9.84 -1.13 3.94
N LYS A 104 -10.51 -0.30 3.12
CA LYS A 104 -9.98 0.91 2.53
C LYS A 104 -10.82 2.12 2.94
N PRO A 105 -10.21 3.30 3.13
CA PRO A 105 -10.94 4.54 3.33
C PRO A 105 -11.70 4.92 2.05
N MET A 106 -12.98 4.56 1.99
CA MET A 106 -13.85 4.90 0.87
C MET A 106 -14.01 6.41 0.76
N GLY A 107 -13.86 6.96 -0.45
CA GLY A 107 -13.93 8.41 -0.70
C GLY A 107 -12.62 9.16 -0.45
N ALA A 108 -11.56 8.49 0.04
CA ALA A 108 -10.22 9.06 0.11
C ALA A 108 -9.69 9.39 -1.29
N ARG A 109 -8.75 10.34 -1.35
CA ARG A 109 -7.96 10.61 -2.56
C ARG A 109 -6.68 9.81 -2.47
N TRP A 110 -6.39 9.01 -3.48
CA TRP A 110 -5.28 8.09 -3.45
C TRP A 110 -4.13 8.60 -4.31
N THR A 111 -2.94 8.63 -3.76
CA THR A 111 -1.70 8.96 -4.48
C THR A 111 -0.64 7.90 -4.22
N SER A 112 0.45 7.93 -4.98
CA SER A 112 1.61 7.06 -4.75
C SER A 112 2.90 7.85 -4.81
N SER A 113 3.99 7.27 -4.33
CA SER A 113 5.32 7.84 -4.50
C SER A 113 5.80 7.71 -5.95
N TYR A 114 6.68 8.62 -6.36
CA TYR A 114 7.46 8.47 -7.59
C TYR A 114 8.69 7.62 -7.32
N GLN A 115 9.00 6.72 -8.25
CA GLN A 115 10.21 5.90 -8.27
C GLN A 115 11.40 6.70 -8.83
N ALA A 116 12.62 6.17 -8.68
CA ALA A 116 13.84 6.87 -9.09
C ALA A 116 13.87 7.26 -10.59
N ASN A 117 13.25 6.44 -11.45
CA ASN A 117 13.12 6.71 -12.87
C ASN A 117 12.01 7.73 -13.20
N GLY A 118 11.19 8.12 -12.23
CA GLY A 118 10.06 9.04 -12.39
C GLY A 118 8.71 8.35 -12.64
N GLN A 119 8.64 7.02 -12.65
CA GLN A 119 7.38 6.27 -12.72
C GLN A 119 6.58 6.37 -11.42
N SER A 120 5.27 6.25 -11.53
CA SER A 120 4.39 6.15 -10.36
C SER A 120 4.46 4.72 -9.81
N ALA A 121 4.57 4.59 -8.49
CA ALA A 121 4.43 3.29 -7.82
C ALA A 121 3.05 2.62 -8.05
N TRP A 122 2.07 3.33 -8.60
CA TRP A 122 0.77 2.80 -8.99
C TRP A 122 0.60 2.60 -10.50
N GLU A 123 1.62 2.87 -11.31
CA GLU A 123 1.50 2.79 -12.77
C GLU A 123 1.05 1.40 -13.25
N TYR A 124 1.58 0.33 -12.65
CA TYR A 124 1.16 -1.04 -12.96
C TYR A 124 -0.31 -1.29 -12.60
N GLY A 125 -0.74 -0.95 -11.38
CA GLY A 125 -2.13 -1.11 -10.97
C GLY A 125 -3.09 -0.30 -11.84
N GLU A 126 -2.70 0.90 -12.26
CA GLU A 126 -3.50 1.71 -13.19
C GLU A 126 -3.70 1.01 -14.54
N GLN A 127 -2.64 0.40 -15.10
CA GLN A 127 -2.69 -0.31 -16.37
C GLN A 127 -3.55 -1.59 -16.30
N PHE A 128 -3.62 -2.26 -15.15
CA PHE A 128 -4.42 -3.49 -15.01
C PHE A 128 -5.87 -3.22 -14.60
N GLU A 129 -6.11 -2.38 -13.59
CA GLU A 129 -7.44 -2.21 -13.00
C GLU A 129 -8.28 -1.11 -13.68
N PHE A 130 -7.61 -0.10 -14.26
CA PHE A 130 -8.25 1.11 -14.77
C PHE A 130 -7.99 1.35 -16.25
N PHE A 131 -7.50 0.33 -16.98
CA PHE A 131 -7.32 0.40 -18.43
C PHE A 131 -8.57 0.95 -19.14
N GLY A 132 -8.38 1.94 -20.01
CA GLY A 132 -9.46 2.54 -20.80
C GLY A 132 -10.38 3.51 -20.04
N ARG A 133 -10.12 3.81 -18.75
CA ARG A 133 -10.96 4.73 -17.95
C ARG A 133 -10.63 6.22 -18.12
N GLY A 134 -9.73 6.57 -19.03
CA GLY A 134 -9.41 7.97 -19.37
C GLY A 134 -8.79 8.78 -18.23
N ARG A 135 -8.17 8.13 -17.24
CA ARG A 135 -7.44 8.81 -16.17
C ARG A 135 -6.07 9.25 -16.68
N HIS A 136 -5.64 10.41 -16.22
CA HIS A 136 -4.34 10.98 -16.55
C HIS A 136 -3.47 11.07 -15.29
N LEU A 137 -2.16 10.94 -15.48
CA LEU A 137 -1.20 11.08 -14.40
C LEU A 137 -0.97 12.56 -14.09
N HIS A 138 -1.13 12.91 -12.81
CA HIS A 138 -0.83 14.23 -12.27
C HIS A 138 0.20 14.14 -11.16
N SER A 139 0.94 15.23 -10.96
CA SER A 139 1.80 15.45 -9.80
C SER A 139 1.07 16.33 -8.79
N VAL A 140 0.91 15.84 -7.56
CA VAL A 140 0.27 16.54 -6.44
C VAL A 140 1.35 17.03 -5.50
N PHE A 141 1.54 18.34 -5.45
CA PHE A 141 2.47 19.01 -4.56
C PHE A 141 1.77 19.45 -3.28
N PHE A 142 2.46 19.37 -2.15
CA PHE A 142 1.94 19.74 -0.84
C PHE A 142 3.08 20.09 0.12
N ARG A 143 2.74 20.64 1.29
CA ARG A 143 3.70 21.00 2.33
C ARG A 143 3.92 19.82 3.28
N GLU A 144 5.00 19.07 3.06
CA GLU A 144 5.35 17.84 3.81
C GLU A 144 5.30 18.02 5.33
N THR A 145 5.84 19.14 5.84
CA THR A 145 5.97 19.41 7.28
C THR A 145 4.66 19.77 7.99
N GLU A 146 3.59 20.00 7.25
CA GLU A 146 2.27 20.37 7.81
C GLU A 146 1.29 19.19 7.86
N ILE A 147 1.74 17.97 7.47
CA ILE A 147 0.87 16.80 7.34
C ILE A 147 1.01 15.88 8.55
N ARG A 148 -0.13 15.50 9.14
CA ARG A 148 -0.21 14.38 10.07
C ARG A 148 -0.48 13.11 9.29
N CYS A 149 0.57 12.37 8.95
CA CYS A 149 0.46 11.09 8.26
C CYS A 149 0.60 9.92 9.25
N TYR A 150 -0.31 8.95 9.19
CA TYR A 150 -0.11 7.66 9.83
C TYR A 150 0.56 6.70 8.84
N GLU A 151 1.75 6.21 9.16
CA GLU A 151 2.47 5.26 8.32
C GLU A 151 2.24 3.82 8.77
N ILE A 152 1.83 2.97 7.83
CA ILE A 152 1.78 1.53 7.97
C ILE A 152 3.05 0.99 7.32
N ASP A 153 4.09 0.79 8.12
CA ASP A 153 5.37 0.22 7.69
C ASP A 153 5.55 -1.24 8.14
N SER A 154 4.65 -1.73 8.99
CA SER A 154 4.66 -3.10 9.49
C SER A 154 3.29 -3.59 9.92
N LEU A 155 3.18 -4.90 10.17
CA LEU A 155 1.98 -5.53 10.75
C LEU A 155 1.60 -4.94 12.12
N LYS A 156 2.59 -4.50 12.89
CA LYS A 156 2.33 -3.88 14.20
C LYS A 156 1.63 -2.53 14.05
N ASP A 157 1.93 -1.79 12.99
CA ASP A 157 1.35 -0.47 12.75
C ASP A 157 -0.09 -0.59 12.26
N TYR A 158 -0.37 -1.53 11.36
CA TYR A 158 -1.76 -1.80 10.98
C TYR A 158 -2.59 -2.33 12.16
N ARG A 159 -2.03 -3.27 12.95
CA ARG A 159 -2.69 -3.74 14.19
C ARG A 159 -3.05 -2.59 15.13
N ARG A 160 -2.12 -1.65 15.33
CA ARG A 160 -2.33 -0.48 16.20
C ARG A 160 -3.46 0.39 15.66
N LEU A 161 -3.52 0.61 14.35
CA LEU A 161 -4.59 1.36 13.69
C LEU A 161 -5.95 0.69 13.93
N CYS A 162 -6.07 -0.61 13.67
CA CYS A 162 -7.29 -1.41 13.88
C CYS A 162 -7.77 -1.38 15.35
N LEU A 163 -6.84 -1.47 16.30
CA LEU A 163 -7.20 -1.47 17.73
C LEU A 163 -7.58 -0.08 18.26
N ARG A 164 -6.95 0.97 17.72
CA ARG A 164 -7.21 2.36 18.11
C ARG A 164 -8.50 2.90 17.52
N TYR A 165 -8.81 2.55 16.27
CA TYR A 165 -10.00 3.02 15.56
C TYR A 165 -10.85 1.83 15.08
N PRO A 166 -11.41 1.02 15.99
CA PRO A 166 -12.23 -0.12 15.58
C PRO A 166 -13.56 0.36 14.98
N ASP A 167 -13.96 -0.22 13.85
CA ASP A 167 -15.31 -0.08 13.33
C ASP A 167 -16.24 -1.11 13.97
N SER A 168 -16.97 -0.68 15.00
CA SER A 168 -17.95 -1.51 15.74
C SER A 168 -19.18 -1.91 14.91
N ARG A 169 -19.34 -1.40 13.68
CA ARG A 169 -20.49 -1.73 12.81
C ARG A 169 -20.31 -3.08 12.09
N ARG A 170 -19.14 -3.71 12.24
CA ARG A 170 -18.74 -4.94 11.54
C ARG A 170 -18.37 -6.05 12.51
N ASP A 171 -18.52 -7.28 12.02
CA ASP A 171 -18.27 -8.50 12.78
C ASP A 171 -16.77 -8.89 12.80
N ASN A 172 -15.96 -8.28 11.92
CA ASN A 172 -14.51 -8.38 11.88
C ASN A 172 -13.84 -7.07 12.34
N VAL A 173 -12.59 -7.18 12.81
CA VAL A 173 -11.83 -6.01 13.25
C VAL A 173 -11.37 -5.22 12.01
N ARG A 174 -12.02 -4.08 11.78
CA ARG A 174 -11.78 -3.16 10.64
C ARG A 174 -11.54 -1.74 11.15
N VAL A 175 -10.98 -0.88 10.31
CA VAL A 175 -10.65 0.50 10.67
C VAL A 175 -11.85 1.43 10.42
N TYR A 176 -12.21 2.22 11.44
CA TYR A 176 -13.19 3.31 11.32
C TYR A 176 -12.49 4.55 10.76
N TRP A 177 -12.40 4.62 9.43
CA TRP A 177 -11.63 5.63 8.71
C TRP A 177 -12.08 7.07 8.97
N GLU A 178 -13.38 7.33 9.18
CA GLU A 178 -13.84 8.68 9.54
C GLU A 178 -13.23 9.17 10.87
N ARG A 179 -13.02 8.28 11.85
CA ARG A 179 -12.33 8.64 13.09
C ARG A 179 -10.82 8.77 12.90
N VAL A 180 -10.21 7.95 12.04
CA VAL A 180 -8.78 8.14 11.69
C VAL A 180 -8.57 9.52 11.09
N ALA A 181 -9.53 9.97 10.26
CA ALA A 181 -9.48 11.29 9.64
C ALA A 181 -9.55 12.43 10.66
N GLU A 182 -10.06 12.23 11.88
CA GLU A 182 -10.05 13.28 12.91
C GLU A 182 -8.60 13.60 13.33
N ASP A 183 -7.78 12.57 13.50
CA ASP A 183 -6.41 12.65 14.02
C ASP A 183 -5.35 12.83 12.92
N TYR A 184 -5.59 12.29 11.72
CA TYR A 184 -4.62 12.24 10.62
C TYR A 184 -5.19 12.84 9.33
N ASP A 185 -4.31 13.43 8.53
CA ASP A 185 -4.66 13.99 7.21
C ASP A 185 -4.48 12.95 6.10
N ALA A 186 -3.61 11.96 6.33
CA ALA A 186 -3.35 10.86 5.41
C ALA A 186 -2.93 9.58 6.15
N VAL A 187 -3.09 8.46 5.46
CA VAL A 187 -2.57 7.15 5.86
C VAL A 187 -1.73 6.60 4.70
N ARG A 188 -0.45 6.31 4.95
CA ARG A 188 0.47 5.78 3.96
C ARG A 188 0.74 4.31 4.24
N LEU A 189 0.60 3.47 3.22
CA LEU A 189 1.14 2.12 3.21
C LEU A 189 2.49 2.15 2.49
N THR A 190 3.58 1.87 3.21
CA THR A 190 4.90 1.73 2.57
C THR A 190 4.98 0.38 1.86
N THR A 191 5.92 0.21 0.94
CA THR A 191 6.19 -1.10 0.32
C THR A 191 6.52 -2.16 1.37
N ARG A 192 7.29 -1.79 2.39
CA ARG A 192 7.60 -2.70 3.50
C ARG A 192 6.35 -3.07 4.28
N GLY A 193 5.49 -2.10 4.58
CA GLY A 193 4.18 -2.32 5.16
C GLY A 193 3.38 -3.33 4.35
N LEU A 194 3.21 -3.10 3.04
CA LEU A 194 2.49 -3.98 2.12
C LEU A 194 2.97 -5.43 2.22
N VAL A 195 4.28 -5.66 2.13
CA VAL A 195 4.88 -7.00 2.22
C VAL A 195 4.61 -7.66 3.57
N HIS A 196 4.62 -6.89 4.67
CA HIS A 196 4.42 -7.40 6.03
C HIS A 196 2.94 -7.58 6.40
N THR A 197 2.01 -6.88 5.76
CA THR A 197 0.61 -6.80 6.22
C THR A 197 -0.40 -7.44 5.28
N HIS A 198 -0.17 -7.41 3.97
CA HIS A 198 -1.18 -7.82 2.99
C HIS A 198 -1.50 -9.31 3.08
N GLY A 199 -2.79 -9.63 3.20
CA GLY A 199 -3.27 -11.00 3.35
C GLY A 199 -2.92 -11.68 4.69
N VAL A 200 -2.23 -10.99 5.61
CA VAL A 200 -1.86 -11.55 6.91
C VAL A 200 -3.06 -11.53 7.85
N ARG A 201 -3.49 -12.71 8.27
CA ARG A 201 -4.57 -12.89 9.26
C ARG A 201 -4.01 -12.85 10.67
N VAL A 202 -4.59 -12.00 11.51
CA VAL A 202 -4.23 -11.91 12.93
C VAL A 202 -5.47 -12.00 13.79
N GLU A 203 -5.49 -13.01 14.66
CA GLU A 203 -6.52 -13.15 15.67
C GLU A 203 -6.31 -12.17 16.82
N THR A 204 -7.40 -11.57 17.28
CA THR A 204 -7.43 -10.69 18.46
C THR A 204 -8.64 -11.03 19.32
N PRO A 205 -8.69 -10.55 20.57
CA PRO A 205 -9.90 -10.69 21.40
C PRO A 205 -11.16 -10.06 20.79
N ARG A 206 -11.03 -9.19 19.78
CA ARG A 206 -12.14 -8.52 19.10
C ARG A 206 -12.49 -9.15 17.74
N GLY A 207 -11.85 -10.26 17.38
CA GLY A 207 -11.98 -10.93 16.08
C GLY A 207 -10.70 -10.88 15.26
N VAL A 208 -10.81 -11.25 13.98
CA VAL A 208 -9.69 -11.28 13.03
C VAL A 208 -9.62 -9.94 12.29
N PHE A 209 -8.42 -9.37 12.18
CA PHE A 209 -8.14 -8.37 11.14
C PHE A 209 -7.21 -8.97 10.08
N GLN A 210 -7.40 -8.49 8.86
CA GLN A 210 -6.59 -8.80 7.69
C GLN A 210 -6.64 -7.56 6.79
N MET A 211 -5.47 -7.08 6.37
CA MET A 211 -5.42 -6.03 5.37
C MET A 211 -5.78 -6.66 4.01
N ASP A 212 -6.78 -6.08 3.36
CA ASP A 212 -7.25 -6.49 2.04
C ASP A 212 -7.47 -5.29 1.12
N GLY A 213 -7.34 -5.56 -0.18
CA GLY A 213 -7.49 -4.59 -1.25
C GLY A 213 -6.27 -3.68 -1.46
N TRP A 214 -5.39 -3.45 -0.50
CA TRP A 214 -4.17 -2.65 -0.71
C TRP A 214 -3.13 -3.51 -1.46
N ASP A 215 -2.80 -3.15 -2.68
CA ASP A 215 -1.98 -3.95 -3.60
C ASP A 215 -0.70 -3.24 -4.07
N SER A 216 -0.49 -2.01 -3.60
CA SER A 216 0.61 -1.13 -3.99
C SER A 216 0.97 -0.15 -2.88
N GLU A 217 2.20 0.39 -2.92
CA GLU A 217 2.60 1.54 -2.12
C GLU A 217 1.68 2.72 -2.45
N SER A 218 1.04 3.28 -1.43
CA SER A 218 0.04 4.30 -1.63
C SER A 218 -0.21 5.14 -0.39
N THR A 219 -0.66 6.37 -0.64
CA THR A 219 -1.12 7.31 0.37
C THR A 219 -2.61 7.58 0.16
N ALA A 220 -3.43 7.22 1.15
CA ALA A 220 -4.83 7.59 1.21
C ALA A 220 -4.98 8.92 1.96
N TRP A 221 -5.25 9.99 1.23
CA TRP A 221 -5.56 11.29 1.80
C TRP A 221 -6.98 11.29 2.34
N LEU A 222 -7.08 11.49 3.65
CA LEU A 222 -8.34 11.60 4.41
C LEU A 222 -8.83 13.05 4.47
N ARG A 223 -7.92 13.99 4.23
CA ARG A 223 -8.19 15.42 4.04
C ARG A 223 -7.36 15.94 2.86
N LYS A 224 -7.74 17.10 2.32
CA LYS A 224 -6.94 17.76 1.28
C LYS A 224 -5.60 18.21 1.87
N PRO A 225 -4.45 17.89 1.25
CA PRO A 225 -3.16 18.29 1.77
C PRO A 225 -3.00 19.83 1.87
N PRO A 226 -2.26 20.34 2.86
CA PRO A 226 -1.92 21.75 2.94
C PRO A 226 -1.06 22.19 1.74
N GLY A 227 -1.39 23.36 1.18
CA GLY A 227 -0.67 23.91 0.02
C GLY A 227 -0.83 23.12 -1.27
N THR A 228 -1.90 22.32 -1.41
CA THR A 228 -2.12 21.46 -2.58
C THR A 228 -2.05 22.23 -3.90
N ARG A 229 -1.12 21.83 -4.78
CA ARG A 229 -1.05 22.24 -6.19
C ARG A 229 -0.99 20.98 -7.07
N VAL A 230 -1.69 20.99 -8.20
CA VAL A 230 -1.75 19.86 -9.14
C VAL A 230 -1.20 20.31 -10.48
N GLU A 231 -0.34 19.49 -11.07
CA GLU A 231 0.15 19.67 -12.44
C GLU A 231 0.03 18.38 -13.22
N PRO A 232 -0.12 18.42 -14.56
CA PRO A 232 0.11 17.25 -15.39
C PRO A 232 1.51 16.68 -15.11
N ALA A 233 1.61 15.37 -14.91
CA ALA A 233 2.93 14.76 -14.77
C ALA A 233 3.67 14.87 -16.10
N ARG A 234 4.95 15.24 -16.04
CA ARG A 234 5.78 15.29 -17.25
C ARG A 234 6.08 13.86 -17.66
N SER A 235 5.63 13.47 -18.85
CA SER A 235 6.13 12.28 -19.53
C SER A 235 7.65 12.44 -19.71
N ARG A 236 8.43 11.52 -19.13
CA ARG A 236 9.86 11.40 -19.44
C ARG A 236 10.04 10.56 -20.69
#